data_AF-A0ABD5N9Q2-F1
#
_entry.id   AF-A0ABD5N9Q2-F1
#
_cell.length_a   1.000
_cell.length_b   1.000
_cell.length_c   1.000
_cell.angle_alpha   90.00
_cell.angle_beta   90.00
_cell.angle_gamma   90.00
#
_symmetry.space_group_name_H-M   'P 1'
#
loop_
_entity.id
_entity.type
_entity.pdbx_description
1 polymer ?
#
loop_
_entity_poly.entity_id
_entity_poly.type
_entity_poly.pdbx_seq_one_letter_code
_entity_poly.pdbx_strand_id
1 'polypeptide(L)'
;DIGPGLTEYERNLNMIIDIAESRSVRVILVTQPHMFDPFLPESEKSIFIWCGTNKDDPSRKCFSTSVWNETLTAFNEVTLRVCRDRGVDCIDMEGAIPKNSTYFTDGIHFTEVGSRLFADRMYDQLKDLPPVCGK
;
A
#
# COMPACT_ATOMS: atom_id res chain seq x y z
N ASP A 1 -13.73 6.21 13.30
CA ASP A 1 -12.73 7.27 13.09
C ASP A 1 -11.37 6.61 12.94
N ILE A 2 -10.64 6.92 11.86
CA ILE A 2 -9.31 6.36 11.56
C ILE A 2 -8.17 7.30 11.98
N GLY A 3 -8.49 8.53 12.42
CA GLY A 3 -7.52 9.58 12.72
C GLY A 3 -6.38 9.15 13.67
N PRO A 4 -6.66 8.54 14.84
CA PRO A 4 -5.61 8.06 15.73
C PRO A 4 -4.67 7.04 15.09
N GLY A 5 -5.20 6.18 14.20
CA GLY A 5 -4.41 5.20 13.45
C GLY A 5 -3.49 5.86 12.43
N LEU A 6 -3.96 6.89 11.73
CA LEU A 6 -3.14 7.67 10.80
C LEU A 6 -2.01 8.45 11.52
N THR A 7 -2.31 9.04 12.68
CA THR A 7 -1.30 9.71 13.51
C THR A 7 -0.20 8.75 13.97
N GLU A 8 -0.59 7.57 14.43
CA GLU A 8 0.36 6.55 14.87
C GLU A 8 1.17 5.97 13.70
N TYR A 9 0.54 5.80 12.53
CA TYR A 9 1.23 5.39 11.31
C TYR A 9 2.29 6.41 10.88
N GLU A 10 1.93 7.70 10.86
CA GLU A 10 2.87 8.79 10.58
C GLU A 10 4.04 8.81 11.58
N ARG A 11 3.75 8.66 12.88
CA ARG A 11 4.78 8.55 13.92
C ARG A 11 5.75 7.41 13.63
N ASN A 12 5.23 6.25 13.22
CA ASN A 12 6.03 5.07 12.93
C ASN A 12 6.89 5.22 11.67
N LEU A 13 6.36 5.84 10.60
CA LEU A 13 7.15 6.15 9.41
C LEU A 13 8.32 7.08 9.72
N ASN A 14 8.09 8.15 10.49
CA ASN A 14 9.15 9.05 10.94
C ASN A 14 10.21 8.31 11.76
N MET A 15 9.78 7.45 12.70
CA MET A 15 10.70 6.66 13.51
C MET A 15 11.54 5.69 12.66
N ILE A 16 10.97 5.06 11.64
CA ILE A 16 11.70 4.20 10.70
C ILE A 16 12.77 5.01 9.96
N ILE A 17 12.41 6.21 9.47
CA ILE A 17 13.34 7.12 8.79
C ILE A 17 14.49 7.51 9.72
N ASP A 18 14.20 7.99 10.93
CA ASP A 18 15.21 8.40 11.91
C ASP A 18 16.20 7.24 12.22
N ILE A 19 15.67 6.03 12.43
CA ILE A 19 16.45 4.83 12.72
C ILE A 19 17.36 4.45 11.54
N ALA A 20 16.88 4.56 10.30
CA ALA A 20 17.66 4.23 9.11
C ALA A 20 18.73 5.29 8.81
N GLU A 21 18.37 6.57 8.89
CA GLU A 21 19.29 7.71 8.67
C GLU A 21 20.42 7.72 9.70
N SER A 22 20.14 7.38 10.97
CA SER A 22 21.18 7.24 12.00
C SER A 22 22.26 6.22 11.66
N ARG A 23 21.98 5.30 10.73
CA ARG A 23 22.89 4.26 10.22
C ARG A 23 23.32 4.50 8.77
N SER A 24 23.10 5.70 8.24
CA SER A 24 23.37 6.05 6.84
C SER A 24 22.70 5.10 5.84
N VAL A 25 21.53 4.56 6.19
CA VAL A 25 20.71 3.74 5.29
C VAL A 25 19.72 4.65 4.57
N ARG A 26 19.75 4.64 3.24
CA ARG A 26 18.77 5.34 2.41
C ARG A 26 17.40 4.69 2.57
N VAL A 27 16.38 5.50 2.82
CA VAL A 27 14.98 5.06 2.87
C VAL A 27 14.27 5.49 1.61
N ILE A 28 13.51 4.57 1.03
CA ILE A 28 12.54 4.82 -0.03
C ILE A 28 11.20 4.30 0.50
N LEU A 29 10.21 5.17 0.66
CA LEU A 29 8.87 4.72 1.02
C LEU A 29 8.02 4.49 -0.24
N VAL A 30 7.12 3.52 -0.16
CA VAL A 30 6.30 3.08 -1.29
C VAL A 30 4.84 3.00 -0.86
N THR A 31 3.93 3.55 -1.67
CA THR A 31 2.48 3.43 -1.39
C THR A 31 2.00 1.99 -1.65
N GLN A 32 0.96 1.56 -0.94
CA GLN A 32 0.42 0.21 -1.04
C GLN A 32 -0.68 0.15 -2.11
N PRO A 33 -0.51 -0.66 -3.17
CA PRO A 33 -1.59 -0.96 -4.10
C PRO A 33 -2.65 -1.83 -3.43
N HIS A 34 -3.91 -1.61 -3.80
CA HIS A 34 -5.03 -2.43 -3.33
C HIS A 34 -6.15 -2.46 -4.35
N MET A 35 -6.96 -3.51 -4.30
CA MET A 35 -8.05 -3.72 -5.24
C MET A 35 -9.35 -2.99 -4.84
N PHE A 36 -9.52 -2.60 -3.58
CA PHE A 36 -10.80 -2.02 -3.13
C PHE A 36 -11.17 -0.77 -3.92
N ASP A 37 -12.22 -0.89 -4.73
CA ASP A 37 -12.87 0.19 -5.46
C ASP A 37 -14.38 -0.10 -5.44
N PRO A 38 -15.23 0.85 -5.00
CA PRO A 38 -16.67 0.63 -4.85
C PRO A 38 -17.37 0.30 -6.18
N PHE A 39 -16.79 0.66 -7.32
CA PHE A 39 -17.33 0.45 -8.66
C PHE A 39 -16.90 -0.88 -9.29
N LEU A 40 -16.13 -1.72 -8.60
CA LEU A 40 -15.78 -3.04 -9.12
C LEU A 40 -17.01 -3.92 -9.36
N PRO A 41 -17.00 -4.74 -10.43
CA PRO A 41 -17.99 -5.80 -10.63
C PRO A 41 -18.06 -6.74 -9.43
N GLU A 42 -19.23 -7.30 -9.14
CA GLU A 42 -19.41 -8.21 -8.01
C GLU A 42 -18.55 -9.48 -8.12
N SER A 43 -18.29 -9.93 -9.36
CA SER A 43 -17.38 -11.05 -9.63
C SER A 43 -15.97 -10.79 -9.09
N GLU A 44 -15.50 -9.55 -9.19
CA GLU A 44 -14.19 -9.13 -8.69
C GLU A 44 -14.20 -8.98 -7.16
N LYS A 45 -15.29 -8.45 -6.58
CA LYS A 45 -15.43 -8.30 -5.12
C LYS A 45 -15.50 -9.64 -4.38
N SER A 46 -15.90 -10.71 -5.06
CA SER A 46 -16.05 -12.05 -4.48
C SER A 46 -14.75 -12.62 -3.87
N ILE A 47 -13.58 -12.09 -4.24
CA ILE A 47 -12.30 -12.55 -3.73
C ILE A 47 -11.89 -11.91 -2.39
N PHE A 48 -12.65 -10.95 -1.85
CA PHE A 48 -12.29 -10.21 -0.61
C PHE A 48 -12.46 -11.07 0.66
N ILE A 49 -11.69 -12.16 0.76
CA ILE A 49 -11.88 -13.24 1.73
C ILE A 49 -11.27 -12.91 3.09
N TRP A 50 -10.19 -12.12 3.11
CA TRP A 50 -9.46 -11.77 4.35
C TRP A 50 -10.33 -11.04 5.38
N CYS A 51 -11.37 -10.36 4.91
CA CYS A 51 -12.16 -9.46 5.73
C CYS A 51 -13.41 -10.13 6.35
N GLY A 52 -13.51 -11.46 6.33
CA GLY A 52 -14.55 -12.19 7.09
C GLY A 52 -15.64 -12.86 6.25
N THR A 53 -15.47 -13.01 4.94
CA THR A 53 -16.27 -13.99 4.18
C THR A 53 -15.72 -15.41 4.36
N ASN A 54 -15.15 -15.72 5.53
CA ASN A 54 -14.99 -17.10 5.94
C ASN A 54 -16.41 -17.65 6.04
N LYS A 55 -16.72 -18.65 5.23
CA LYS A 55 -17.99 -19.39 5.30
C LYS A 55 -18.23 -19.96 6.71
N ASP A 56 -17.17 -20.03 7.53
CA ASP A 56 -17.14 -20.57 8.87
C ASP A 56 -17.54 -19.57 9.98
N ASP A 57 -17.57 -18.26 9.73
CA ASP A 57 -18.05 -17.27 10.72
C ASP A 57 -18.80 -16.08 10.07
N PRO A 58 -20.13 -16.22 9.85
CA PRO A 58 -20.98 -15.16 9.31
C PRO A 58 -21.10 -13.92 10.21
N SER A 59 -20.63 -13.98 11.46
CA SER A 59 -20.72 -12.86 12.42
C SER A 59 -19.58 -11.86 12.26
N ARG A 60 -18.52 -12.23 11.53
CA ARG A 60 -17.36 -11.37 11.26
C ARG A 60 -17.74 -10.29 10.24
N LYS A 61 -18.21 -9.15 10.75
CA LYS A 61 -18.60 -8.01 9.93
C LYS A 61 -17.38 -7.35 9.30
N CYS A 62 -17.43 -7.33 7.98
CA CYS A 62 -16.49 -6.68 7.12
C CYS A 62 -16.85 -5.19 6.95
N PHE A 63 -15.86 -4.29 6.92
CA PHE A 63 -16.10 -2.94 6.43
C PHE A 63 -16.42 -2.97 4.93
N SER A 64 -17.23 -2.02 4.46
CA SER A 64 -17.58 -1.94 3.03
C SER A 64 -16.35 -1.63 2.17
N THR A 65 -16.43 -1.96 0.88
CA THR A 65 -15.37 -1.62 -0.09
C THR A 65 -15.04 -0.12 -0.11
N SER A 66 -16.04 0.76 0.08
CA SER A 66 -15.81 2.21 0.19
C SER A 66 -14.95 2.56 1.39
N VAL A 67 -15.28 1.99 2.57
CA VAL A 67 -14.52 2.24 3.80
C VAL A 67 -13.08 1.75 3.65
N TRP A 68 -12.86 0.59 3.03
CA TRP A 68 -11.51 0.10 2.75
C TRP A 68 -10.75 0.98 1.76
N ASN A 69 -11.39 1.40 0.68
CA ASN A 69 -10.81 2.31 -0.29
C ASN A 69 -10.38 3.62 0.38
N GLU A 70 -11.31 4.30 1.05
CA GLU A 70 -11.05 5.55 1.78
C GLU A 70 -9.93 5.39 2.82
N THR A 71 -9.94 4.28 3.56
CA THR A 71 -8.92 4.02 4.58
C THR A 71 -7.55 3.86 3.94
N LEU A 72 -7.38 2.95 2.98
CA LEU A 72 -6.07 2.67 2.37
C LEU A 72 -5.55 3.86 1.56
N THR A 73 -6.43 4.61 0.88
CA THR A 73 -6.08 5.89 0.27
C THR A 73 -5.52 6.86 1.32
N ALA A 74 -6.17 7.02 2.47
CA ALA A 74 -5.67 7.91 3.53
C ALA A 74 -4.29 7.48 4.07
N PHE A 75 -4.02 6.19 4.22
CA PHE A 75 -2.69 5.70 4.60
C PHE A 75 -1.64 6.01 3.53
N ASN A 76 -1.95 5.80 2.25
CA ASN A 76 -1.06 6.16 1.14
C ASN A 76 -0.78 7.67 1.08
N GLU A 77 -1.78 8.51 1.35
CA GLU A 77 -1.62 9.96 1.45
C GLU A 77 -0.70 10.38 2.60
N VAL A 78 -0.78 9.70 3.76
CA VAL A 78 0.16 9.89 4.87
C VAL A 78 1.58 9.55 4.43
N THR A 79 1.78 8.39 3.77
CA THR A 79 3.10 7.99 3.25
C THR A 79 3.69 9.06 2.32
N LEU A 80 2.91 9.49 1.33
CA LEU A 80 3.32 10.52 0.37
C LEU A 80 3.63 11.86 1.06
N ARG A 81 2.86 12.23 2.07
CA ARG A 81 3.11 13.44 2.87
C ARG A 81 4.43 13.33 3.65
N VAL A 82 4.65 12.23 4.37
CA VAL A 82 5.89 12.01 5.13
C VAL A 82 7.10 12.08 4.21
N CYS A 83 7.04 11.52 3.00
CA CYS A 83 8.13 11.63 2.03
C CYS A 83 8.46 13.09 1.70
N ARG A 84 7.44 13.91 1.39
CA ARG A 84 7.64 15.33 1.08
C ARG A 84 8.21 16.09 2.27
N ASP A 85 7.66 15.87 3.47
CA ASP A 85 8.02 16.61 4.67
C ASP A 85 9.43 16.25 5.17
N ARG A 86 9.85 14.99 4.97
CA ARG A 86 11.16 14.48 5.37
C ARG A 86 12.22 14.56 4.27
N GLY A 87 11.82 14.81 3.02
CA GLY A 87 12.72 14.82 1.88
C GLY A 87 13.34 13.45 1.55
N VAL A 88 12.65 12.36 1.91
CA VAL A 88 13.05 10.99 1.52
C VAL A 88 12.44 10.62 0.18
N ASP A 89 13.06 9.70 -0.54
CA ASP A 89 12.55 9.22 -1.83
C ASP A 89 11.19 8.53 -1.65
N CYS A 90 10.31 8.73 -2.65
CA CYS A 90 8.99 8.13 -2.67
C CYS A 90 8.70 7.48 -4.01
N ILE A 91 8.08 6.31 -3.98
CA ILE A 91 7.52 5.66 -5.16
C ILE A 91 6.02 5.48 -4.95
N ASP A 92 5.21 6.15 -5.77
CA ASP A 92 3.77 5.95 -5.76
C ASP A 92 3.38 4.76 -6.64
N MET A 93 3.03 3.65 -5.99
CA MET A 93 2.65 2.40 -6.62
C MET A 93 1.15 2.14 -6.60
N GLU A 94 0.34 2.93 -5.89
CA GLU A 94 -1.09 2.65 -5.66
C GLU A 94 -1.84 2.37 -6.98
N GLY A 95 -1.64 3.23 -7.98
CA GLY A 95 -2.25 3.13 -9.30
C GLY A 95 -1.43 2.33 -10.32
N ALA A 96 -0.28 1.78 -9.93
CA ALA A 96 0.62 1.07 -10.86
C ALA A 96 0.13 -0.36 -11.18
N ILE A 97 -0.74 -0.92 -10.33
CA ILE A 97 -1.31 -2.26 -10.47
C ILE A 97 -2.81 -2.17 -10.74
N PRO A 98 -3.34 -2.76 -11.83
CA PRO A 98 -4.78 -2.76 -12.09
C PRO A 98 -5.56 -3.46 -10.97
N LYS A 99 -6.65 -2.83 -10.53
CA LYS A 99 -7.52 -3.31 -9.44
C LYS A 99 -8.42 -4.47 -9.89
N ASN A 100 -7.86 -5.66 -10.10
CA ASN A 100 -8.64 -6.86 -10.41
C ASN A 100 -7.96 -8.16 -9.91
N SER A 101 -8.74 -9.24 -9.92
CA SER A 101 -8.37 -10.58 -9.45
C SER A 101 -7.24 -11.25 -10.23
N THR A 102 -6.82 -10.71 -11.39
CA THR A 102 -5.62 -11.20 -12.08
C THR A 102 -4.36 -10.91 -11.25
N TYR A 103 -4.34 -9.77 -10.57
CA TYR A 103 -3.16 -9.27 -9.86
C TYR A 103 -3.26 -9.44 -8.33
N PHE A 104 -4.45 -9.64 -7.77
CA PHE A 104 -4.68 -9.82 -6.34
C PHE A 104 -5.37 -11.15 -6.02
N THR A 105 -4.95 -11.81 -4.94
CA THR A 105 -5.56 -13.07 -4.47
C THR A 105 -6.76 -12.82 -3.55
N ASP A 106 -6.72 -11.77 -2.74
CA ASP A 106 -7.76 -11.46 -1.74
C ASP A 106 -8.10 -9.96 -1.65
N GLY A 107 -7.67 -9.19 -2.64
CA GLY A 107 -7.83 -7.74 -2.72
C GLY A 107 -6.69 -6.92 -2.10
N ILE A 108 -5.76 -7.55 -1.38
CA ILE A 108 -4.56 -6.91 -0.81
C ILE A 108 -3.28 -7.64 -1.21
N HIS A 109 -3.26 -8.97 -1.12
CA HIS A 109 -2.09 -9.76 -1.48
C HIS A 109 -2.02 -9.98 -2.99
N PHE A 110 -0.81 -9.97 -3.54
CA PHE A 110 -0.61 -10.18 -4.97
C PHE A 110 -0.66 -11.67 -5.37
N THR A 111 -1.09 -11.91 -6.60
CA THR A 111 -0.80 -13.16 -7.33
C THR A 111 0.67 -13.20 -7.76
N GLU A 112 1.13 -14.30 -8.38
CA GLU A 112 2.46 -14.33 -9.03
C GLU A 112 2.55 -13.24 -10.12
N VAL A 113 1.49 -13.10 -10.92
CA VAL A 113 1.42 -12.10 -11.99
C VAL A 113 1.42 -10.68 -11.42
N GLY A 114 0.69 -10.44 -10.32
CA GLY A 114 0.74 -9.18 -9.56
C GLY A 114 2.12 -8.85 -9.03
N SER A 115 2.78 -9.83 -8.41
CA SER A 115 4.13 -9.65 -7.87
C SER A 115 5.15 -9.35 -8.96
N ARG A 116 5.05 -10.02 -10.11
CA ARG A 116 5.93 -9.76 -11.26
C ARG A 116 5.72 -8.36 -11.82
N LEU A 117 4.47 -7.95 -12.04
CA LEU A 117 4.17 -6.60 -12.51
C LEU A 117 4.66 -5.54 -11.51
N PHE A 118 4.44 -5.75 -10.21
CA PHE A 118 4.94 -4.85 -9.18
C PHE A 118 6.46 -4.73 -9.21
N ALA A 119 7.18 -5.84 -9.35
CA ALA A 119 8.64 -5.84 -9.47
C ALA A 119 9.13 -5.09 -10.72
N ASP A 120 8.50 -5.29 -11.87
CA ASP A 120 8.85 -4.60 -13.12
C ASP A 120 8.65 -3.07 -12.98
N ARG A 121 7.52 -2.65 -12.41
CA ARG A 121 7.23 -1.23 -12.15
C ARG A 121 8.19 -0.61 -11.14
N MET A 122 8.47 -1.32 -10.05
CA MET A 122 9.46 -0.89 -9.05
C MET A 122 10.84 -0.74 -9.68
N TYR A 123 11.26 -1.68 -10.53
CA TYR A 123 12.53 -1.61 -11.22
C TYR A 123 12.63 -0.37 -12.11
N ASP A 124 11.58 -0.05 -12.87
CA ASP A 124 11.55 1.16 -13.70
C ASP A 124 11.67 2.44 -12.85
N GLN A 125 10.93 2.52 -11.73
CA GLN A 125 11.00 3.67 -10.84
C GLN A 125 12.37 3.82 -10.16
N LEU A 126 13.00 2.71 -9.75
CA LEU A 126 14.30 2.72 -9.09
C LEU A 126 15.45 3.15 -10.01
N LYS A 127 15.37 2.89 -11.32
CA LYS A 127 16.40 3.33 -12.29
C LYS A 127 16.51 4.85 -12.37
N ASP A 128 15.38 5.53 -12.22
CA ASP A 128 15.31 6.99 -12.36
C ASP A 128 15.76 7.71 -11.07
N LEU A 129 15.87 6.97 -9.96
CA LEU A 129 16.42 7.49 -8.73
C LEU A 129 17.96 7.54 -8.79
N PRO A 130 18.58 8.58 -8.19
CA PRO A 130 20.04 8.65 -8.12
C PRO A 130 20.59 7.40 -7.41
N PRO A 131 21.77 6.88 -7.81
CA PRO A 131 22.37 5.75 -7.12
C PRO A 131 22.65 6.10 -5.65
N VAL A 132 22.71 5.08 -4.80
CA VAL A 132 23.16 5.27 -3.40
C VAL A 132 24.65 5.60 -3.44
N CYS A 133 24.97 6.90 -3.54
CA CYS A 133 26.33 7.35 -3.33
C CYS A 133 26.63 7.23 -1.84
N GLY A 134 27.51 6.28 -1.48
CA GLY A 134 28.04 6.19 -0.14
C GLY A 134 28.61 7.55 0.27
N LYS A 135 28.23 8.02 1.47
CA LYS A 135 29.03 9.03 2.17
C LYS A 135 30.32 8.40 2.65
#